data_AF-A0AAD2E5E1-F1
#
_entry.id   AF-A0AAD2E5E1-F1
#
_cell.length_a   1.000
_cell.length_b   1.000
_cell.length_c   1.000
_cell.angle_alpha   90.00
_cell.angle_beta   90.00
_cell.angle_gamma   90.00
#
_symmetry.space_group_name_H-M   'P 1'
#
loop_
_entity.id
_entity.type
_entity.pdbx_description
1 polymer ?
#
loop_
_entity_poly.entity_id
_entity_poly.type
_entity_poly.pdbx_seq_one_letter_code
_entity_poly.pdbx_strand_id
1 'polypeptide(L)'
;MVRTRPGLLAASLEKTLKPKIKIFQDLGFSDNDIAEIISNGPWCLKRSADNRFMPTLSVLKSLLGSSAEVAKVLKISGWYLTIDLKKTLVANIEFLESCGVDTEQIIKQIYNFPRFLLHSPTDMKKFVKKVDEMGTCRSSRLFIHAVRVVSSMTDENWELKLKHFSELGFSKDDIFKMFKKSPPVFAVSPRKLKEVKEILLATGKYDLSCIVNDPTSLICSVENKIKPRMLVLGILDNKNLIKKWPSLTTISRLPESKFWEKFVQPYLNEVGELYMVNSALKGRRDATILSSA
;
A
#
# COMPACT_ATOMS: atom_id res chain seq x y z
N MET A 1 -16.93 6.95 20.40
CA MET A 1 -16.33 6.18 21.51
C MET A 1 -17.35 5.37 22.32
N VAL A 2 -18.40 5.99 22.90
CA VAL A 2 -19.41 5.28 23.71
C VAL A 2 -20.25 4.28 22.88
N ARG A 3 -20.68 4.67 21.68
CA ARG A 3 -21.46 3.82 20.76
C ARG A 3 -20.72 2.54 20.33
N THR A 4 -19.39 2.59 20.22
CA THR A 4 -18.57 1.44 19.79
C THR A 4 -18.09 0.59 20.96
N ARG A 5 -18.06 1.12 22.19
CA ARG A 5 -17.73 0.35 23.41
C ARG A 5 -18.41 0.92 24.67
N PRO A 6 -19.60 0.42 25.03
CA PRO A 6 -20.32 0.83 26.25
C PRO A 6 -19.53 0.55 27.53
N GLY A 7 -18.70 -0.50 27.54
CA GLY A 7 -17.89 -0.88 28.71
C GLY A 7 -16.85 0.15 29.15
N LEU A 8 -16.58 1.20 28.35
CA LEU A 8 -15.80 2.36 28.81
C LEU A 8 -16.55 3.20 29.85
N LEU A 9 -17.89 3.19 29.83
CA LEU A 9 -18.72 3.84 30.84
C LEU A 9 -18.59 3.16 32.21
N ALA A 10 -18.25 1.88 32.23
CA ALA A 10 -18.00 1.11 33.44
C ALA A 10 -16.53 1.16 33.91
N ALA A 11 -15.63 1.75 33.11
CA ALA A 11 -14.23 1.88 33.48
C ALA A 11 -14.03 3.05 34.44
N SER A 12 -13.29 2.84 35.52
CA SER A 12 -12.97 3.91 36.47
C SER A 12 -12.12 5.00 35.79
N LEU A 13 -12.64 6.23 35.77
CA LEU A 13 -11.93 7.39 35.25
C LEU A 13 -10.58 7.59 35.97
N GLU A 14 -10.61 7.54 37.30
CA GLU A 14 -9.44 7.76 38.16
C GLU A 14 -8.42 6.62 38.09
N LYS A 15 -8.89 5.36 38.10
CA LYS A 15 -7.98 4.21 38.19
C LYS A 15 -7.48 3.69 36.84
N THR A 16 -8.20 3.97 35.74
CA THR A 16 -7.92 3.32 34.45
C THR A 16 -7.58 4.31 33.34
N LEU A 17 -8.31 5.42 33.24
CA LEU A 17 -8.17 6.39 32.15
C LEU A 17 -7.10 7.45 32.43
N LYS A 18 -7.21 8.16 33.56
CA LYS A 18 -6.27 9.24 33.92
C LYS A 18 -4.80 8.80 33.95
N PRO A 19 -4.43 7.64 34.53
CA PRO A 19 -3.02 7.23 34.57
C PRO A 19 -2.41 7.07 33.17
N LYS A 20 -3.21 6.63 32.18
CA LYS A 20 -2.74 6.41 30.81
C LYS A 20 -2.65 7.69 30.00
N ILE A 21 -3.60 8.59 30.20
CA ILE A 21 -3.52 9.94 29.63
C ILE A 21 -2.27 10.63 30.16
N LYS A 22 -2.02 10.54 31.48
CA LYS A 22 -0.83 11.07 32.10
C LYS A 22 0.46 10.47 31.51
N ILE A 23 0.52 9.16 31.30
CA ILE A 23 1.65 8.50 30.61
C ILE A 23 1.92 9.14 29.24
N PHE A 24 0.89 9.38 28.43
CA PHE A 24 1.09 10.05 27.15
C PHE A 24 1.58 11.50 27.32
N GLN A 25 1.01 12.25 28.26
CA GLN A 25 1.41 13.63 28.55
C GLN A 25 2.88 13.70 29.02
N ASP A 26 3.26 12.84 29.96
CA ASP A 26 4.63 12.73 30.49
C ASP A 26 5.64 12.36 29.39
N LEU A 27 5.19 11.65 28.35
CA LEU A 27 6.01 11.33 27.17
C LEU A 27 6.01 12.43 26.10
N GLY A 28 5.28 13.53 26.29
CA GLY A 28 5.27 14.70 25.42
C GLY A 28 4.29 14.61 24.24
N PHE A 29 3.20 13.86 24.37
CA PHE A 29 2.12 13.87 23.39
C PHE A 29 1.18 15.06 23.64
N SER A 30 0.63 15.66 22.57
CA SER A 30 -0.37 16.72 22.72
C SER A 30 -1.73 16.16 23.14
N ASP A 31 -2.54 16.95 23.84
CA ASP A 31 -3.89 16.53 24.27
C ASP A 31 -4.77 16.13 23.07
N ASN A 32 -4.61 16.82 21.93
CA ASN A 32 -5.33 16.49 20.70
C ASN A 32 -4.90 15.13 20.13
N ASP A 33 -3.59 14.84 20.09
CA ASP A 33 -3.10 13.54 19.65
C ASP A 33 -3.61 12.41 20.54
N ILE A 34 -3.59 12.62 21.86
CA ILE A 34 -4.07 11.65 22.84
C ILE A 34 -5.55 11.35 22.62
N ALA A 35 -6.38 12.38 22.47
CA ALA A 35 -7.81 12.24 22.22
C ALA A 35 -8.09 11.44 20.94
N GLU A 36 -7.36 11.71 19.86
CA GLU A 36 -7.52 11.03 18.57
C GLU A 36 -7.07 9.55 18.65
N ILE A 37 -5.90 9.28 19.24
CA ILE A 37 -5.37 7.91 19.42
C ILE A 37 -6.35 7.06 20.23
N ILE A 38 -6.87 7.59 21.34
CA ILE A 38 -7.82 6.89 22.21
C ILE A 38 -9.15 6.68 21.49
N SER A 39 -9.62 7.67 20.73
CA SER A 39 -10.89 7.59 19.99
C SER A 39 -10.84 6.53 18.89
N ASN A 40 -9.72 6.40 18.19
CA ASN A 40 -9.51 5.41 17.14
C ASN A 40 -9.22 4.01 17.72
N GLY A 41 -8.58 3.94 18.90
CA GLY A 41 -8.09 2.70 19.49
C GLY A 41 -8.55 2.39 20.91
N PRO A 42 -9.84 2.47 21.29
CA PRO A 42 -10.24 2.42 22.71
C PRO A 42 -9.92 1.11 23.43
N TRP A 43 -9.55 0.04 22.70
CA TRP A 43 -9.10 -1.23 23.29
C TRP A 43 -7.78 -1.11 24.06
N CYS A 44 -6.93 -0.14 23.71
CA CYS A 44 -5.64 0.07 24.36
C CYS A 44 -5.83 0.38 25.87
N LEU A 45 -6.95 1.01 26.22
CA LEU A 45 -7.30 1.36 27.59
C LEU A 45 -7.58 0.17 28.52
N LYS A 46 -7.73 -1.06 28.02
CA LYS A 46 -7.84 -2.26 28.87
C LYS A 46 -6.50 -2.93 29.21
N ARG A 47 -5.38 -2.49 28.63
CA ARG A 47 -4.05 -3.11 28.87
C ARG A 47 -3.39 -2.59 30.14
N SER A 48 -2.45 -3.33 30.72
CA SER A 48 -1.67 -2.81 31.87
C SER A 48 -0.87 -1.58 31.45
N ALA A 49 -0.90 -0.53 32.28
CA ALA A 49 -0.17 0.71 32.06
C ALA A 49 1.35 0.47 32.08
N ASP A 50 1.84 -0.15 33.14
CA ASP A 50 3.28 -0.31 33.39
C ASP A 50 3.89 -1.45 32.57
N ASN A 51 3.18 -2.58 32.45
CA ASN A 51 3.75 -3.76 31.80
C ASN A 51 3.62 -3.76 30.28
N ARG A 52 2.85 -2.82 29.70
CA ARG A 52 2.58 -2.81 28.24
C ARG A 52 2.66 -1.43 27.62
N PHE A 53 1.99 -0.43 28.20
CA PHE A 53 1.89 0.90 27.57
C PHE A 53 3.23 1.62 27.54
N MET A 54 3.87 1.79 28.71
CA MET A 54 5.15 2.49 28.83
C MET A 54 6.26 1.85 27.98
N PRO A 55 6.50 0.52 28.04
CA PRO A 55 7.51 -0.12 27.20
C PRO A 55 7.25 0.05 25.69
N THR A 56 5.99 -0.03 25.28
CA THR A 56 5.59 0.10 23.86
C THR A 56 5.88 1.50 23.34
N LEU A 57 5.46 2.54 24.08
CA LEU A 57 5.68 3.92 23.69
C LEU A 57 7.17 4.27 23.67
N SER A 58 7.94 3.72 24.61
CA SER A 58 9.40 3.90 24.66
C SER A 58 10.09 3.31 23.43
N VAL A 59 9.71 2.09 23.02
CA VAL A 59 10.21 1.44 21.80
C VAL A 59 9.88 2.28 20.56
N LEU A 60 8.63 2.70 20.42
CA LEU A 60 8.22 3.52 19.26
C LEU A 60 8.97 4.86 19.24
N LYS A 61 9.16 5.50 20.40
CA LYS A 61 9.87 6.78 20.49
C LYS A 61 11.35 6.63 20.16
N SER A 62 12.02 5.54 20.56
CA SER A 62 13.42 5.30 20.17
C SER A 62 13.56 5.02 18.67
N LEU A 63 12.58 4.34 18.07
CA LEU A 63 12.60 4.02 16.64
C LEU A 63 12.26 5.23 15.75
N LEU A 64 11.31 6.06 16.18
CA LEU A 64 10.74 7.15 15.36
C LEU A 64 11.26 8.54 15.75
N GLY A 65 12.04 8.64 16.83
CA GLY A 65 12.75 9.86 17.25
C GLY A 65 11.91 10.91 17.97
N SER A 66 10.58 10.93 17.84
CA SER A 66 9.74 11.93 18.51
C SER A 66 8.33 11.44 18.83
N SER A 67 7.69 12.03 19.85
CA SER A 67 6.31 11.72 20.23
C SER A 67 5.31 12.10 19.14
N ALA A 68 5.59 13.13 18.34
CA ALA A 68 4.79 13.50 17.19
C ALA A 68 4.78 12.40 16.11
N GLU A 69 5.93 11.79 15.82
CA GLU A 69 6.02 10.67 14.87
C GLU A 69 5.32 9.41 15.42
N VAL A 70 5.48 9.12 16.72
CA VAL A 70 4.74 8.03 17.36
C VAL A 70 3.23 8.28 17.28
N ALA A 71 2.77 9.51 17.51
CA ALA A 71 1.36 9.86 17.41
C ALA A 71 0.80 9.59 16.01
N LYS A 72 1.51 9.99 14.95
CA LYS A 72 1.12 9.69 13.55
C LYS A 72 0.88 8.19 13.35
N VAL A 73 1.83 7.35 13.79
CA VAL A 73 1.72 5.89 13.64
C VAL A 73 0.57 5.31 14.45
N LEU A 74 0.36 5.77 15.68
CA LEU A 74 -0.71 5.28 16.56
C LEU A 74 -2.11 5.70 16.08
N LYS A 75 -2.23 6.86 15.42
CA LYS A 75 -3.47 7.29 14.76
C LYS A 75 -3.81 6.41 13.56
N ILE A 76 -2.81 5.99 12.79
CA ILE A 76 -2.97 5.05 11.68
C ILE A 76 -3.34 3.66 12.21
N SER A 77 -2.72 3.21 13.31
CA SER A 77 -2.96 1.87 13.86
C SER A 77 -2.70 1.78 15.36
N GLY A 78 -3.77 1.63 16.15
CA GLY A 78 -3.66 1.33 17.58
C GLY A 78 -3.19 -0.10 17.91
N TRP A 79 -2.89 -0.93 16.91
CA TRP A 79 -2.41 -2.31 17.12
C TRP A 79 -1.02 -2.36 17.75
N TYR A 80 -0.19 -1.33 17.56
CA TYR A 80 1.10 -1.25 18.23
C TYR A 80 0.97 -1.31 19.77
N LEU A 81 -0.16 -0.84 20.32
CA LEU A 81 -0.44 -0.85 21.77
C LEU A 81 -0.98 -2.20 22.28
N THR A 82 -1.19 -3.21 21.42
CA THR A 82 -1.77 -4.50 21.84
C THR A 82 -0.74 -5.61 21.98
N ILE A 83 0.40 -5.49 21.31
CA ILE A 83 1.43 -6.54 21.19
C ILE A 83 2.72 -6.16 21.91
N ASP A 84 3.61 -7.13 22.10
CA ASP A 84 4.94 -6.88 22.65
C ASP A 84 5.86 -6.46 21.50
N LEU A 85 6.13 -5.16 21.37
CA LEU A 85 6.94 -4.64 20.27
C LEU A 85 8.40 -5.08 20.32
N LYS A 86 8.96 -5.39 21.49
CA LYS A 86 10.33 -5.91 21.58
C LYS A 86 10.42 -7.29 20.94
N LYS A 87 9.47 -8.17 21.28
CA LYS A 87 9.42 -9.55 20.76
C LYS A 87 8.89 -9.66 19.32
N THR A 88 8.33 -8.59 18.76
CA THR A 88 7.73 -8.58 17.41
C THR A 88 8.41 -7.55 16.52
N LEU A 89 8.00 -6.28 16.59
CA LEU A 89 8.50 -5.19 15.74
C LEU A 89 10.03 -5.11 15.73
N VAL A 90 10.67 -5.03 16.90
CA VAL A 90 12.13 -4.89 17.00
C VAL A 90 12.83 -6.13 16.45
N ALA A 91 12.44 -7.32 16.90
CA ALA A 91 13.00 -8.58 16.39
C ALA A 91 12.84 -8.73 14.85
N ASN A 92 11.73 -8.27 14.29
CA ASN A 92 11.51 -8.28 12.84
C ASN A 92 12.35 -7.23 12.10
N ILE A 93 12.57 -6.05 12.68
CA ILE A 93 13.47 -5.02 12.14
C ILE A 93 14.89 -5.60 12.09
N GLU A 94 15.41 -6.09 13.22
CA GLU A 94 16.76 -6.68 13.31
C GLU A 94 16.93 -7.84 12.31
N PHE A 95 15.91 -8.70 12.17
CA PHE A 95 15.94 -9.79 11.21
C PHE A 95 15.98 -9.29 9.75
N LEU A 96 15.17 -8.30 9.39
CA LEU A 96 15.18 -7.73 8.03
C LEU A 96 16.49 -6.99 7.74
N GLU A 97 17.08 -6.31 8.73
CA GLU A 97 18.42 -5.73 8.63
C GLU A 97 19.49 -6.80 8.39
N SER A 98 19.42 -7.93 9.10
CA SER A 98 20.30 -9.08 8.84
C SER A 98 20.12 -9.70 7.46
N CYS A 99 18.97 -9.45 6.82
CA CYS A 99 18.72 -9.82 5.43
C CYS A 99 19.23 -8.78 4.42
N GLY A 100 19.88 -7.70 4.87
CA GLY A 100 20.42 -6.63 4.03
C GLY A 100 19.43 -5.53 3.67
N VAL A 101 18.29 -5.45 4.37
CA VAL A 101 17.32 -4.37 4.16
C VAL A 101 17.70 -3.17 5.02
N ASP A 102 17.81 -2.01 4.39
CA ASP A 102 18.09 -0.74 5.04
C ASP A 102 16.99 -0.34 6.05
N THR A 103 17.41 0.05 7.26
CA THR A 103 16.56 0.51 8.36
C THR A 103 15.57 1.58 7.90
N GLU A 104 15.99 2.55 7.08
CA GLU A 104 15.09 3.61 6.60
C GLU A 104 13.93 3.04 5.76
N GLN A 105 14.20 2.01 4.95
CA GLN A 105 13.17 1.33 4.15
C GLN A 105 12.20 0.54 5.02
N ILE A 106 12.71 -0.06 6.10
CA ILE A 106 11.89 -0.79 7.08
C ILE A 106 10.97 0.18 7.82
N ILE A 107 11.50 1.28 8.35
CA ILE A 107 10.72 2.30 9.07
C ILE A 107 9.64 2.91 8.17
N LYS A 108 9.92 3.14 6.88
CA LYS A 108 8.88 3.58 5.92
C LYS A 108 7.69 2.63 5.81
N GLN A 109 7.85 1.33 6.11
CA GLN A 109 6.71 0.40 6.10
C GLN A 109 5.76 0.62 7.28
N ILE A 110 6.23 1.16 8.41
CA ILE A 110 5.40 1.43 9.60
C ILE A 110 4.24 2.38 9.24
N TYR A 111 4.51 3.38 8.41
CA TYR A 111 3.53 4.38 8.00
C TYR A 111 2.57 3.86 6.91
N ASN A 112 3.07 3.07 5.97
CA ASN A 112 2.28 2.61 4.82
C ASN A 112 1.52 1.31 5.08
N PHE A 113 2.10 0.43 5.90
CA PHE A 113 1.62 -0.92 6.18
C PHE A 113 1.83 -1.26 7.67
N PRO A 114 1.08 -0.62 8.58
CA PRO A 114 1.35 -0.65 10.03
C PRO A 114 1.23 -2.04 10.68
N ARG A 115 0.71 -3.04 9.98
CA ARG A 115 0.64 -4.43 10.49
C ARG A 115 1.74 -5.33 9.94
N PHE A 116 2.47 -4.90 8.92
CA PHE A 116 3.47 -5.71 8.25
C PHE A 116 4.58 -6.18 9.21
N LEU A 117 5.14 -5.28 10.01
CA LEU A 117 6.22 -5.64 10.94
C LEU A 117 5.71 -6.27 12.25
N LEU A 118 4.40 -6.49 12.37
CA LEU A 118 3.75 -7.00 13.58
C LEU A 118 3.45 -8.50 13.51
N HIS A 119 3.82 -9.18 12.42
CA HIS A 119 3.79 -10.64 12.35
C HIS A 119 4.74 -11.26 13.37
N SER A 120 4.51 -12.53 13.71
CA SER A 120 5.45 -13.26 14.56
C SER A 120 6.82 -13.36 13.88
N PRO A 121 7.95 -13.37 14.62
CA PRO A 121 9.27 -13.57 14.03
C PRO A 121 9.39 -14.87 13.22
N THR A 122 8.66 -15.91 13.63
CA THR A 122 8.60 -17.18 12.90
C THR A 122 7.95 -17.01 11.53
N ASP A 123 6.83 -16.29 11.44
CA ASP A 123 6.16 -16.06 10.16
C ASP A 123 6.94 -15.11 9.27
N MET A 124 7.58 -14.09 9.84
CA MET A 124 8.46 -13.19 9.08
C MET A 124 9.58 -13.95 8.37
N LYS A 125 10.20 -14.93 9.05
CA LYS A 125 11.20 -15.83 8.45
C LYS A 125 10.63 -16.66 7.31
N LYS A 126 9.40 -17.17 7.44
CA LYS A 126 8.72 -17.92 6.37
C LYS A 126 8.45 -17.04 5.14
N PHE A 127 8.01 -15.80 5.36
CA PHE A 127 7.76 -14.86 4.25
C PHE A 127 9.05 -14.52 3.50
N VAL A 128 10.15 -14.27 4.22
CA VAL A 128 11.48 -14.06 3.63
C VAL A 128 11.91 -15.27 2.81
N LYS A 129 11.81 -16.48 3.38
CA LYS A 129 12.15 -17.73 2.68
C LYS A 129 11.38 -17.88 1.37
N LYS A 130 10.07 -17.63 1.39
CA LYS A 130 9.21 -17.70 0.20
C LYS A 130 9.62 -16.68 -0.87
N VAL A 131 10.04 -15.48 -0.48
CA VAL A 131 10.55 -14.45 -1.41
C VAL A 131 11.90 -14.84 -2.01
N ASP A 132 12.78 -15.49 -1.23
CA ASP A 132 14.04 -16.04 -1.72
C ASP A 132 13.81 -17.18 -2.73
N GLU A 133 12.86 -18.08 -2.46
CA GLU A 133 12.44 -19.17 -3.38
C GLU A 133 11.90 -18.63 -4.71
N MET A 134 11.33 -17.43 -4.72
CA MET A 134 10.92 -16.72 -5.93
C MET A 134 12.06 -15.97 -6.64
N GLY A 135 13.27 -16.00 -6.08
CA GLY A 135 14.48 -15.43 -6.65
C GLY A 135 14.56 -13.90 -6.58
N THR A 136 13.86 -13.27 -5.63
CA THR A 136 14.02 -11.81 -5.43
C THR A 136 15.32 -11.53 -4.69
N CYS A 137 16.20 -10.74 -5.29
CA CYS A 137 17.49 -10.42 -4.68
C CYS A 137 17.31 -9.54 -3.43
N ARG A 138 17.94 -9.93 -2.32
CA ARG A 138 17.87 -9.22 -1.04
C ARG A 138 18.42 -7.80 -1.07
N SER A 139 19.43 -7.53 -1.90
CA SER A 139 19.98 -6.18 -2.08
C SER A 139 19.06 -5.24 -2.88
N SER A 140 18.01 -5.77 -3.50
CA SER A 140 17.02 -4.96 -4.20
C SER A 140 16.14 -4.20 -3.22
N ARG A 141 15.90 -2.91 -3.50
CA ARG A 141 14.89 -2.10 -2.77
C ARG A 141 13.48 -2.69 -2.86
N LEU A 142 13.22 -3.57 -3.82
CA LEU A 142 11.95 -4.26 -3.99
C LEU A 142 11.78 -5.46 -3.03
N PHE A 143 12.85 -5.92 -2.38
CA PHE A 143 12.81 -7.10 -1.52
C PHE A 143 11.81 -6.93 -0.37
N ILE A 144 11.89 -5.83 0.39
CA ILE A 144 10.94 -5.58 1.48
C ILE A 144 9.49 -5.46 0.97
N HIS A 145 9.29 -4.89 -0.22
CA HIS A 145 7.96 -4.81 -0.83
C HIS A 145 7.43 -6.18 -1.20
N ALA A 146 8.28 -7.11 -1.64
CA ALA A 146 7.95 -8.51 -1.92
C ALA A 146 7.57 -9.27 -0.65
N VAL A 147 8.37 -9.16 0.42
CA VAL A 147 8.07 -9.78 1.73
C VAL A 147 6.72 -9.28 2.24
N ARG A 148 6.46 -7.97 2.11
CA ARG A 148 5.17 -7.37 2.49
C ARG A 148 4.00 -7.79 1.60
N VAL A 149 4.19 -8.15 0.32
CA VAL A 149 3.11 -8.78 -0.46
C VAL A 149 2.79 -10.13 0.16
N VAL A 150 3.81 -10.97 0.31
CA VAL A 150 3.64 -12.37 0.72
C VAL A 150 3.01 -12.42 2.11
N SER A 151 3.43 -11.56 3.04
CA SER A 151 2.86 -11.49 4.39
C SER A 151 1.38 -11.07 4.43
N SER A 152 0.84 -10.48 3.36
CA SER A 152 -0.52 -9.94 3.33
C SER A 152 -1.60 -10.98 3.04
N MET A 153 -1.22 -12.23 2.80
CA MET A 153 -2.15 -13.32 2.47
C MET A 153 -1.66 -14.66 3.02
N THR A 154 -2.59 -15.62 3.12
CA THR A 154 -2.26 -17.00 3.49
C THR A 154 -1.59 -17.73 2.32
N ASP A 155 -0.99 -18.89 2.59
CA ASP A 155 -0.36 -19.70 1.55
C ASP A 155 -1.38 -20.16 0.51
N GLU A 156 -2.61 -20.50 0.90
CA GLU A 156 -3.69 -20.90 -0.02
C GLU A 156 -4.07 -19.74 -0.94
N ASN A 157 -4.22 -18.53 -0.39
CA ASN A 157 -4.53 -17.34 -1.17
C ASN A 157 -3.38 -16.96 -2.11
N TRP A 158 -2.14 -17.21 -1.70
CA TRP A 158 -0.97 -17.03 -2.54
C TRP A 158 -0.96 -18.01 -3.72
N GLU A 159 -1.18 -19.30 -3.50
CA GLU A 159 -1.25 -20.28 -4.58
C GLU A 159 -2.40 -20.01 -5.54
N LEU A 160 -3.57 -19.63 -5.01
CA LEU A 160 -4.66 -19.13 -5.83
C LEU A 160 -4.23 -17.91 -6.66
N LYS A 161 -3.52 -16.94 -6.07
CA LYS A 161 -3.01 -15.78 -6.81
C LYS A 161 -2.14 -16.21 -7.98
N LEU A 162 -1.19 -17.13 -7.78
CA LEU A 162 -0.33 -17.64 -8.85
C LEU A 162 -1.14 -18.34 -9.95
N LYS A 163 -2.13 -19.17 -9.56
CA LYS A 163 -3.03 -19.83 -10.51
C LYS A 163 -3.79 -18.83 -11.39
N HIS A 164 -4.30 -17.74 -10.81
CA HIS A 164 -4.98 -16.70 -11.60
C HIS A 164 -4.06 -16.04 -12.63
N PHE A 165 -2.77 -15.84 -12.33
CA PHE A 165 -1.84 -15.36 -13.35
C PHE A 165 -1.65 -16.38 -14.49
N SER A 166 -1.55 -17.67 -14.15
CA SER A 166 -1.46 -18.73 -15.16
C SER A 166 -2.71 -18.80 -16.04
N GLU A 167 -3.91 -18.68 -15.47
CA GLU A 167 -5.19 -18.60 -16.20
C GLU A 167 -5.28 -17.36 -17.09
N LEU A 168 -4.56 -16.28 -16.74
CA LEU A 168 -4.39 -15.10 -17.59
C LEU A 168 -3.28 -15.29 -18.65
N GLY A 169 -2.72 -16.48 -18.81
CA GLY A 169 -1.79 -16.83 -19.88
C GLY A 169 -0.33 -16.46 -19.60
N PHE A 170 0.03 -16.14 -18.35
CA PHE A 170 1.43 -15.93 -17.97
C PHE A 170 2.09 -17.25 -17.61
N SER A 171 3.29 -17.51 -18.14
CA SER A 171 4.07 -18.67 -17.72
C SER A 171 4.60 -18.51 -16.29
N LYS A 172 5.07 -19.59 -15.67
CA LYS A 172 5.70 -19.54 -14.35
C LYS A 172 6.88 -18.56 -14.31
N ASP A 173 7.68 -18.54 -15.37
CA ASP A 173 8.84 -17.64 -15.50
C ASP A 173 8.40 -16.18 -15.65
N ASP A 174 7.33 -15.92 -16.41
CA ASP A 174 6.73 -14.58 -16.51
C ASP A 174 6.25 -14.07 -15.16
N ILE A 175 5.57 -14.93 -14.40
CA ILE A 175 5.06 -14.62 -13.06
C ILE A 175 6.21 -14.23 -12.13
N PHE A 176 7.28 -15.03 -12.08
CA PHE A 176 8.44 -14.74 -11.24
C PHE A 176 9.18 -13.49 -11.70
N LYS A 177 9.31 -13.28 -13.02
CA LYS A 177 9.89 -12.06 -13.58
C LYS A 177 9.07 -10.82 -13.21
N MET A 178 7.75 -10.89 -13.27
CA MET A 178 6.85 -9.79 -12.86
C MET A 178 6.93 -9.53 -11.35
N PHE A 179 6.96 -10.58 -10.52
CA PHE A 179 7.07 -10.44 -9.07
C PHE A 179 8.35 -9.71 -8.68
N LYS A 180 9.50 -10.10 -9.25
CA LYS A 180 10.79 -9.45 -8.99
C LYS A 180 10.81 -7.98 -9.43
N LYS A 181 10.11 -7.64 -10.52
CA LYS A 181 10.07 -6.27 -11.07
C LYS A 181 9.09 -5.35 -10.34
N SER A 182 7.96 -5.88 -9.91
CA SER A 182 6.89 -5.08 -9.30
C SER A 182 6.04 -5.94 -8.37
N PRO A 183 6.55 -6.31 -7.19
CA PRO A 183 5.81 -7.15 -6.25
C PRO A 183 4.38 -6.66 -5.95
N PRO A 184 4.09 -5.34 -5.80
CA PRO A 184 2.74 -4.85 -5.54
C PRO A 184 1.65 -5.29 -6.52
N VAL A 185 2.00 -5.71 -7.74
CA VAL A 185 1.07 -6.27 -8.72
C VAL A 185 0.33 -7.50 -8.17
N PHE A 186 0.98 -8.27 -7.31
CA PHE A 186 0.42 -9.48 -6.70
C PHE A 186 -0.56 -9.18 -5.56
N ALA A 187 -0.64 -7.92 -5.10
CA ALA A 187 -1.67 -7.47 -4.17
C ALA A 187 -2.95 -6.99 -4.88
N VAL A 188 -2.95 -6.90 -6.22
CA VAL A 188 -4.12 -6.46 -7.01
C VAL A 188 -5.17 -7.56 -7.11
N SER A 189 -6.44 -7.18 -7.21
CA SER A 189 -7.55 -8.13 -7.37
C SER A 189 -7.51 -8.83 -8.74
N PRO A 190 -7.89 -10.12 -8.84
CA PRO A 190 -7.92 -10.85 -10.11
C PRO A 190 -8.78 -10.15 -11.18
N ARG A 191 -9.93 -9.59 -10.77
CA ARG A 191 -10.81 -8.81 -11.65
C ARG A 191 -10.08 -7.66 -12.33
N LYS A 192 -9.33 -6.86 -11.56
CA LYS A 192 -8.60 -5.71 -12.12
C LYS A 192 -7.46 -6.15 -13.03
N LEU A 193 -6.73 -7.21 -12.66
CA LEU A 193 -5.68 -7.78 -13.51
C LEU A 193 -6.23 -8.20 -14.88
N LYS A 194 -7.35 -8.93 -14.89
CA LYS A 194 -8.05 -9.36 -16.10
C LYS A 194 -8.47 -8.16 -16.95
N GLU A 195 -9.13 -7.18 -16.33
CA GLU A 195 -9.64 -6.00 -17.03
C GLU A 195 -8.51 -5.17 -17.67
N VAL A 196 -7.42 -4.90 -16.94
CA VAL A 196 -6.26 -4.18 -17.51
C VAL A 196 -5.66 -4.97 -18.67
N LYS A 197 -5.46 -6.29 -18.51
CA LYS A 197 -4.94 -7.16 -19.58
C LYS A 197 -5.82 -7.06 -20.83
N GLU A 198 -7.13 -7.25 -20.69
CA GLU A 198 -8.08 -7.22 -21.82
C GLU A 198 -8.05 -5.87 -22.55
N ILE A 199 -8.07 -4.76 -21.81
CA ILE A 199 -7.99 -3.42 -22.40
C ILE A 199 -6.69 -3.24 -23.20
N LEU A 200 -5.55 -3.64 -22.63
CA LEU A 200 -4.26 -3.47 -23.31
C LEU A 200 -4.17 -4.32 -24.58
N LEU A 201 -4.58 -5.59 -24.52
CA LEU A 201 -4.52 -6.50 -25.66
C LEU A 201 -5.53 -6.12 -26.75
N ALA A 202 -6.72 -5.61 -26.39
CA ALA A 202 -7.74 -5.18 -27.35
C ALA A 202 -7.28 -4.06 -28.28
N THR A 203 -6.23 -3.31 -27.91
CA THR A 203 -5.63 -2.30 -28.80
C THR A 203 -4.90 -2.90 -30.01
N GLY A 204 -4.48 -4.16 -29.93
CA GLY A 204 -3.58 -4.78 -30.92
C GLY A 204 -2.15 -4.22 -30.91
N LYS A 205 -1.81 -3.32 -29.98
CA LYS A 205 -0.50 -2.64 -29.91
C LYS A 205 0.40 -3.17 -28.80
N TYR A 206 -0.17 -3.95 -27.88
CA TYR A 206 0.54 -4.60 -26.78
C TYR A 206 0.20 -6.08 -26.74
N ASP A 207 1.18 -6.88 -26.38
CA ASP A 207 1.04 -8.31 -26.12
C ASP A 207 1.34 -8.62 -24.64
N LEU A 208 1.25 -9.91 -24.27
CA LEU A 208 1.59 -10.34 -22.90
C LEU A 208 3.04 -10.01 -22.54
N SER A 209 3.97 -10.08 -23.50
CA SER A 209 5.39 -9.80 -23.28
C SER A 209 5.61 -8.35 -22.84
N CYS A 210 4.82 -7.40 -23.39
CA CYS A 210 4.82 -6.01 -22.98
C CYS A 210 4.47 -5.87 -21.49
N ILE A 211 3.45 -6.60 -21.02
CA ILE A 211 3.01 -6.58 -19.61
C ILE A 211 4.06 -7.21 -18.70
N VAL A 212 4.66 -8.34 -19.09
CA VAL A 212 5.75 -8.98 -18.32
C VAL A 212 6.96 -8.06 -18.21
N ASN A 213 7.23 -7.28 -19.26
CA ASN A 213 8.34 -6.34 -19.26
C ASN A 213 8.06 -5.08 -18.41
N ASP A 214 6.82 -4.59 -18.37
CA ASP A 214 6.36 -3.49 -17.51
C ASP A 214 5.04 -3.82 -16.77
N PRO A 215 5.11 -4.58 -15.66
CA PRO A 215 3.92 -5.01 -14.94
C PRO A 215 3.26 -3.88 -14.13
N THR A 216 3.89 -2.69 -14.04
CA THR A 216 3.32 -1.51 -13.37
C THR A 216 2.00 -1.04 -14.01
N SER A 217 1.76 -1.38 -15.27
CA SER A 217 0.46 -1.15 -15.92
C SER A 217 -0.71 -1.79 -15.17
N LEU A 218 -0.49 -2.97 -14.57
CA LEU A 218 -1.52 -3.75 -13.85
C LEU A 218 -1.96 -3.11 -12.52
N ILE A 219 -1.14 -2.22 -11.93
CA ILE A 219 -1.52 -1.50 -10.70
C ILE A 219 -2.25 -0.19 -10.99
N CYS A 220 -2.14 0.35 -12.21
CA CYS A 220 -2.72 1.65 -12.57
C CYS A 220 -4.25 1.67 -12.45
N SER A 221 -4.83 2.85 -12.22
CA SER A 221 -6.29 2.98 -12.23
C SER A 221 -6.83 2.63 -13.62
N VAL A 222 -7.81 1.74 -13.66
CA VAL A 222 -8.46 1.36 -14.91
C VAL A 222 -9.21 2.57 -15.48
N GLU A 223 -10.14 3.11 -14.70
CA GLU A 223 -11.02 4.21 -15.12
C GLU A 223 -10.30 5.54 -15.27
N ASN A 224 -9.35 5.83 -14.37
CA ASN A 224 -8.75 7.17 -14.32
C ASN A 224 -7.41 7.26 -15.04
N LYS A 225 -6.88 6.15 -15.58
CA LYS A 225 -5.58 6.16 -16.28
C LYS A 225 -5.55 5.26 -17.51
N ILE A 226 -5.77 3.96 -17.36
CA ILE A 226 -5.61 3.03 -18.49
C ILE A 226 -6.65 3.29 -19.58
N LYS A 227 -7.95 3.25 -19.25
CA LYS A 227 -9.03 3.45 -20.24
C LYS A 227 -8.94 4.79 -20.97
N PRO A 228 -8.83 5.95 -20.28
CA PRO A 228 -8.76 7.24 -20.98
C PRO A 228 -7.56 7.35 -21.91
N ARG A 229 -6.39 6.84 -21.48
CA ARG A 229 -5.18 6.90 -22.31
C ARG A 229 -5.28 6.00 -23.53
N MET A 230 -5.85 4.81 -23.41
CA MET A 230 -6.05 3.91 -24.56
C MET A 230 -7.05 4.50 -25.56
N LEU A 231 -8.11 5.15 -25.09
CA LEU A 231 -9.09 5.83 -25.95
C LEU A 231 -8.47 6.97 -26.75
N VAL A 232 -7.73 7.88 -26.08
CA VAL A 232 -7.02 8.97 -26.76
C VAL A 232 -6.07 8.42 -27.80
N LEU A 233 -5.22 7.46 -27.44
CA LEU A 233 -4.24 6.90 -28.37
C LEU A 233 -4.90 6.17 -29.54
N GLY A 234 -6.01 5.46 -29.30
CA GLY A 234 -6.81 4.83 -30.35
C GLY A 234 -7.33 5.83 -31.37
N ILE A 235 -7.88 6.97 -30.92
CA ILE A 235 -8.38 8.02 -31.82
C ILE A 235 -7.24 8.63 -32.63
N LEU A 236 -6.12 8.95 -31.97
CA LEU A 236 -4.96 9.54 -32.65
C LEU A 236 -4.37 8.56 -33.69
N ASP A 237 -4.29 7.28 -33.37
CA ASP A 237 -3.80 6.24 -34.29
C ASP A 237 -4.72 6.10 -35.50
N ASN A 238 -6.03 6.00 -35.27
CA ASN A 238 -7.03 5.90 -36.34
C ASN A 238 -7.02 7.10 -37.30
N LYS A 239 -6.64 8.28 -36.80
CA LYS A 239 -6.50 9.51 -37.59
C LYS A 239 -5.08 9.72 -38.14
N ASN A 240 -4.16 8.77 -37.94
CA ASN A 240 -2.76 8.86 -38.33
C ASN A 240 -2.02 10.08 -37.72
N LEU A 241 -2.46 10.57 -36.57
CA LEU A 241 -1.88 11.72 -35.86
C LEU A 241 -0.67 11.34 -34.98
N ILE A 242 -0.48 10.04 -34.74
CA ILE A 242 0.72 9.52 -34.08
C ILE A 242 1.40 8.49 -34.98
N LYS A 243 2.74 8.57 -35.07
CA LYS A 243 3.54 7.60 -35.84
C LYS A 243 3.74 6.28 -35.11
N LYS A 244 3.73 6.30 -33.78
CA LYS A 244 4.03 5.15 -32.93
C LYS A 244 3.33 5.27 -31.59
N TRP A 245 2.81 4.15 -31.09
CA TRP A 245 2.28 4.07 -29.74
C TRP A 245 3.39 4.17 -28.69
N PRO A 246 3.12 4.87 -27.57
CA PRO A 246 4.05 4.91 -26.44
C PRO A 246 4.25 3.52 -25.83
N SER A 247 5.38 3.30 -25.13
CA SER A 247 5.58 2.06 -24.37
C SER A 247 4.62 1.97 -23.17
N LEU A 248 4.34 0.76 -22.69
CA LEU A 248 3.55 0.57 -21.45
C LEU A 248 4.15 1.30 -20.26
N THR A 249 5.48 1.38 -20.16
CA THR A 249 6.16 2.16 -19.12
C THR A 249 5.76 3.63 -19.15
N THR A 250 5.66 4.20 -20.36
CA THR A 250 5.20 5.58 -20.54
C THR A 250 3.74 5.71 -20.14
N ILE A 251 2.87 4.80 -20.58
CA ILE A 251 1.44 4.80 -20.21
C ILE A 251 1.25 4.73 -18.70
N SER A 252 2.00 3.89 -18.01
CA SER A 252 1.87 3.67 -16.57
C SER A 252 2.39 4.86 -15.75
N ARG A 253 3.57 5.38 -16.11
CA ARG A 253 4.35 6.31 -15.28
C ARG A 253 4.20 7.77 -15.65
N LEU A 254 3.82 8.10 -16.89
CA LEU A 254 3.74 9.49 -17.32
C LEU A 254 2.69 10.24 -16.47
N PRO A 255 3.05 11.36 -15.82
CA PRO A 255 2.09 12.18 -15.08
C PRO A 255 0.95 12.66 -15.98
N GLU A 256 -0.20 12.97 -15.37
CA GLU A 256 -1.39 13.37 -16.11
C GLU A 256 -1.18 14.64 -16.93
N SER A 257 -0.54 15.66 -16.35
CA SER A 257 -0.18 16.90 -17.04
C SER A 257 0.69 16.64 -18.28
N LYS A 258 1.67 15.75 -18.16
CA LYS A 258 2.56 15.40 -19.27
C LYS A 258 1.89 14.53 -20.32
N PHE A 259 0.92 13.71 -19.95
CA PHE A 259 0.08 13.02 -20.93
C PHE A 259 -0.77 14.01 -21.72
N TRP A 260 -1.40 14.97 -21.03
CA TRP A 260 -2.19 16.03 -21.64
C TRP A 260 -1.37 16.87 -22.63
N GLU A 261 -0.26 17.45 -22.19
CA GLU A 261 0.63 18.27 -23.02
C GLU A 261 1.05 17.54 -24.32
N LYS A 262 1.26 16.22 -24.24
CA LYS A 262 1.82 15.44 -25.34
C LYS A 262 0.78 14.85 -26.28
N PHE A 263 -0.35 14.38 -25.75
CA PHE A 263 -1.31 13.56 -26.50
C PHE A 263 -2.71 14.18 -26.57
N VAL A 264 -2.98 15.27 -25.87
CA VAL A 264 -4.32 15.88 -25.87
C VAL A 264 -4.28 17.32 -26.33
N GLN A 265 -3.41 18.16 -25.73
CA GLN A 265 -3.28 19.56 -26.08
C GLN A 265 -2.99 19.82 -27.58
N PRO A 266 -2.14 19.04 -28.28
CA PRO A 266 -1.91 19.25 -29.70
C PRO A 266 -3.09 18.86 -30.60
N TYR A 267 -4.06 18.12 -30.06
CA TYR A 267 -5.16 17.50 -30.79
C TYR A 267 -6.51 17.78 -30.12
N LEU A 268 -6.69 18.97 -29.54
CA LEU A 268 -7.90 19.34 -28.78
C LEU A 268 -9.19 19.15 -29.58
N ASN A 269 -9.16 19.45 -30.88
CA ASN A 269 -10.32 19.28 -31.75
C ASN A 269 -10.74 17.81 -31.91
N GLU A 270 -9.84 16.86 -31.61
CA GLU A 270 -10.05 15.43 -31.84
C GLU A 270 -10.35 14.65 -30.56
N VAL A 271 -9.70 15.02 -29.46
CA VAL A 271 -9.76 14.28 -28.19
C VAL A 271 -10.07 15.15 -26.98
N GLY A 272 -10.21 16.46 -27.16
CA GLY A 272 -10.38 17.43 -26.07
C GLY A 272 -11.65 17.19 -25.26
N GLU A 273 -12.82 17.08 -25.90
CA GLU A 273 -14.10 16.86 -25.20
C GLU A 273 -14.11 15.55 -24.40
N LEU A 274 -13.65 14.46 -25.00
CA LEU A 274 -13.57 13.13 -24.36
C LEU A 274 -12.67 13.14 -23.13
N TYR A 275 -11.56 13.85 -23.19
CA TYR A 275 -10.62 13.92 -22.07
C TYR A 275 -11.13 14.81 -20.95
N MET A 276 -11.76 15.95 -21.30
CA MET A 276 -12.32 16.89 -20.33
C MET A 276 -13.48 16.28 -19.54
N VAL A 277 -14.39 15.53 -20.18
CA VAL A 277 -15.49 14.83 -19.50
C VAL A 277 -14.97 13.83 -18.47
N ASN A 278 -13.95 13.05 -18.81
CA ASN A 278 -13.35 12.08 -17.90
C ASN A 278 -12.62 12.76 -16.71
N SER A 279 -12.01 13.92 -16.94
CA SER A 279 -11.36 14.71 -15.88
C SER A 279 -12.37 15.39 -14.92
N ALA A 280 -13.50 15.87 -15.44
CA ALA A 280 -14.56 16.50 -14.63
C ALA A 280 -15.29 15.48 -13.74
N LEU A 281 -15.49 14.25 -14.22
CA LEU A 281 -16.03 13.14 -13.41
C LEU A 281 -15.08 12.75 -12.26
N LYS A 282 -13.77 12.89 -12.46
CA LYS A 282 -12.76 12.65 -11.42
C LYS A 282 -12.85 13.65 -10.28
N GLY A 283 -12.95 14.95 -10.60
CA GLY A 283 -13.12 16.01 -9.58
C GLY A 283 -14.38 15.84 -8.73
N ARG A 284 -15.46 15.29 -9.30
CA ARG A 284 -16.70 15.01 -8.56
C ARG A 284 -16.56 13.80 -7.61
N ARG A 285 -15.88 12.72 -8.02
CA ARG A 285 -15.67 11.53 -7.17
C ARG A 285 -14.78 11.82 -5.97
N ASP A 286 -13.72 12.62 -6.15
CA ASP A 286 -12.83 13.01 -5.05
C ASP A 286 -13.57 13.90 -4.03
N ALA A 287 -14.51 14.75 -4.49
CA ALA A 287 -15.37 15.55 -3.62
C ALA A 287 -16.41 14.71 -2.84
N THR A 288 -16.94 13.64 -3.43
CA THR A 288 -17.93 12.77 -2.75
C THR A 288 -17.28 11.87 -1.68
N ILE A 289 -16.01 11.50 -1.84
CA ILE A 289 -15.26 10.74 -0.83
C ILE A 289 -14.90 11.63 0.37
N LEU A 290 -14.67 12.93 0.15
CA LEU A 290 -14.44 13.91 1.21
C LEU A 290 -15.72 14.32 1.95
N SER A 291 -16.90 14.15 1.34
CA SER A 291 -18.19 14.42 2.01
C SER A 291 -18.78 13.20 2.73
N SER A 292 -18.06 12.06 2.74
CA SER A 292 -18.52 10.81 3.37
C SER A 292 -17.50 10.18 4.33
N ALA A 293 -16.46 10.92 4.72
CA ALA A 293 -15.50 10.56 5.77
C ALA A 293 -15.75 11.37 7.05
#